data_AF-A0A2M8KGW1-F1
#
_entry.id   AF-A0A2M8KGW1-F1
#
_cell.length_a   1.000
_cell.length_b   1.000
_cell.length_c   1.000
_cell.angle_alpha   90.00
_cell.angle_beta   90.00
_cell.angle_gamma   90.00
#
_symmetry.space_group_name_H-M   'P 1'
#
loop_
_entity.id
_entity.type
_entity.pdbx_description
1 polymer ?
#
loop_
_entity_poly.entity_id
_entity_poly.type
_entity_poly.pdbx_seq_one_letter_code
_entity_poly.pdbx_strand_id
1 'polypeptide(L)'
;MPIKKIKNRKVKHKQPAEKPLTLSSLVRYNNKVFLPAIELRFATKTDLNELKIDLGEFKEEVNSRFDDTANTLDHILHNTESINQEHTIQINTNQRADKKIENHEKRINKLEVAVK
;
A
#
# COMPACT_ATOMS: atom_id res chain seq x y z
N MET A 1 38.32 49.78 -47.89
CA MET A 1 38.60 48.41 -47.41
C MET A 1 37.28 47.63 -47.34
N PRO A 2 37.14 46.43 -47.91
CA PRO A 2 35.89 45.69 -47.84
C PRO A 2 35.82 44.79 -46.59
N ILE A 3 34.72 44.88 -45.85
CA ILE A 3 34.44 44.05 -44.67
C ILE A 3 33.92 42.68 -45.14
N LYS A 4 34.65 41.61 -44.81
CA LYS A 4 34.25 40.22 -45.10
C LYS A 4 33.12 39.79 -44.15
N LYS A 5 32.00 39.31 -44.69
CA LYS A 5 30.90 38.71 -43.92
C LYS A 5 31.34 37.39 -43.28
N ILE A 6 31.27 37.30 -41.96
CA ILE A 6 31.54 36.09 -41.18
C ILE A 6 30.34 35.13 -41.36
N LYS A 7 30.59 33.93 -41.89
CA LYS A 7 29.57 32.88 -42.03
C LYS A 7 29.29 32.26 -40.66
N ASN A 8 28.05 32.35 -40.18
CA ASN A 8 27.60 31.69 -38.96
C ASN A 8 27.63 30.17 -39.13
N ARG A 9 28.56 29.50 -38.45
CA ARG A 9 28.60 28.04 -38.31
C ARG A 9 27.54 27.65 -37.27
N LYS A 10 26.48 26.96 -37.67
CA LYS A 10 25.51 26.35 -36.73
C LYS A 10 26.20 25.22 -35.97
N VAL A 11 26.53 25.45 -34.70
CA VAL A 11 26.99 24.41 -33.78
C VAL A 11 25.78 23.57 -33.37
N LYS A 12 25.74 22.30 -33.79
CA LYS A 12 24.74 21.35 -33.30
C LYS A 12 25.15 20.89 -31.91
N HIS A 13 24.49 21.38 -30.86
CA HIS A 13 24.59 20.79 -29.53
C HIS A 13 23.95 19.40 -29.55
N LYS A 14 24.78 18.35 -29.50
CA LYS A 14 24.31 17.01 -29.12
C LYS A 14 23.91 17.09 -27.65
N GLN A 15 22.63 16.91 -27.34
CA GLN A 15 22.20 16.76 -25.95
C GLN A 15 22.87 15.51 -25.36
N PRO A 16 23.52 15.60 -24.20
CA PRO A 16 24.08 14.43 -23.55
C PRO A 16 22.94 13.50 -23.17
N ALA A 17 23.00 12.25 -23.62
CA ALA A 17 22.06 11.22 -23.23
C ALA A 17 21.97 11.16 -21.70
N GLU A 18 20.78 11.38 -21.15
CA GLU A 18 20.51 11.34 -19.72
C GLU A 18 20.85 9.93 -19.22
N LYS A 19 21.94 9.83 -18.46
CA LYS A 19 22.27 8.58 -17.77
C LYS A 19 21.17 8.31 -16.76
N PRO A 20 20.61 7.08 -16.68
CA PRO A 20 19.56 6.77 -15.73
C PRO A 20 20.06 7.05 -14.31
N LEU A 21 19.24 7.75 -13.54
CA LEU A 21 19.54 8.06 -12.14
C LEU A 21 19.66 6.74 -11.38
N THR A 22 20.86 6.42 -10.91
CA THR A 22 21.13 5.21 -10.13
C THR A 22 21.10 5.53 -8.64
N LEU A 23 20.77 4.54 -7.82
CA LEU A 23 20.90 4.65 -6.36
C LEU A 23 22.33 5.06 -5.96
N SER A 24 23.36 4.57 -6.66
CA SER A 24 24.74 4.95 -6.41
C SER A 24 25.00 6.44 -6.68
N SER A 25 24.42 7.01 -7.74
CA SER A 25 24.51 8.45 -7.99
C SER A 25 23.77 9.28 -6.93
N LEU A 26 22.63 8.78 -6.43
CA LEU A 26 21.85 9.43 -5.39
C LEU A 26 22.59 9.42 -4.05
N VAL A 27 23.13 8.27 -3.64
CA VAL A 27 23.96 8.14 -2.42
C VAL A 27 25.18 9.05 -2.50
N ARG A 28 25.83 9.14 -3.67
CA ARG A 28 27.00 10.01 -3.86
C ARG A 28 26.63 11.49 -3.77
N TYR A 29 25.49 11.89 -4.33
CA TYR A 29 24.99 13.25 -4.23
C TYR A 29 24.59 13.60 -2.79
N ASN A 30 23.90 12.69 -2.11
CA ASN A 30 23.48 12.88 -0.73
C ASN A 30 24.68 13.12 0.20
N ASN A 31 25.72 12.28 0.09
CA ASN A 31 26.88 12.37 0.97
C ASN A 31 27.83 13.54 0.64
N LYS A 32 27.91 13.99 -0.62
CA LYS A 32 28.88 15.03 -1.03
C LYS A 32 28.30 16.43 -1.13
N VAL A 33 27.00 16.55 -1.37
CA VAL A 33 26.36 17.84 -1.68
C VAL A 33 25.23 18.12 -0.71
N PHE A 34 24.27 17.21 -0.59
CA PHE A 34 23.06 17.46 0.19
C PHE A 34 23.34 17.53 1.70
N LEU A 35 23.98 16.51 2.28
CA LEU A 35 24.27 16.47 3.72
C LEU A 35 25.21 17.61 4.15
N PRO A 36 26.33 17.90 3.46
CA PRO A 36 27.16 19.05 3.82
C PRO A 36 26.45 20.40 3.67
N ALA A 37 25.58 20.57 2.66
CA ALA A 37 24.81 21.80 2.49
C ALA A 37 23.72 21.97 3.56
N ILE A 38 23.17 20.86 4.05
CA ILE A 38 22.30 20.83 5.22
C ILE A 38 23.11 21.18 6.47
N GLU A 39 24.23 20.52 6.73
CA GLU A 39 25.09 20.81 7.88
C GLU A 39 25.52 22.28 7.94
N LEU A 40 25.77 22.92 6.79
CA LEU A 40 26.11 24.35 6.68
C LEU A 40 24.91 25.28 6.97
N ARG A 41 23.68 24.80 6.76
CA ARG A 41 22.43 25.53 7.07
C ARG A 41 21.93 25.29 8.49
N PHE A 42 22.20 24.13 9.08
CA PHE A 42 21.81 23.71 10.44
C PHE A 42 22.95 23.96 11.47
N ALA A 43 23.76 25.01 11.27
CA ALA A 43 24.96 25.27 12.06
C ALA A 43 24.71 25.69 13.53
N THR A 44 23.47 25.72 14.00
CA THR A 44 23.12 25.74 15.43
C THR A 44 22.82 24.31 15.88
N LYS A 45 23.59 23.79 16.84
CA LYS A 45 23.32 22.50 17.51
C LYS A 45 21.85 22.37 17.95
N THR A 46 21.19 23.49 18.21
CA THR A 46 19.78 23.63 18.53
C THR A 46 18.87 23.07 17.44
N ASP A 47 18.98 23.54 16.19
CA ASP A 47 18.12 23.13 15.07
C ASP A 47 18.30 21.62 14.75
N LEU A 48 19.52 21.11 14.93
CA LEU A 48 19.80 19.68 14.74
C LEU A 48 19.22 18.83 15.88
N ASN A 49 19.15 19.37 17.10
CA ASN A 49 18.50 18.71 18.22
C ASN A 49 16.97 18.77 18.11
N GLU A 50 16.40 19.89 17.66
CA GLU A 50 14.97 20.03 17.37
C GLU A 50 14.56 19.03 16.29
N LEU A 51 15.29 18.95 15.17
CA LEU A 51 15.02 17.97 14.12
C LEU A 51 15.07 16.52 14.63
N LYS A 52 15.97 16.20 15.58
CA LYS A 52 16.05 14.86 16.17
C LYS A 52 14.85 14.55 17.07
N ILE A 53 14.37 15.55 17.80
CA ILE A 53 13.18 15.42 18.64
C ILE A 53 11.97 15.19 17.72
N ASP A 54 11.79 16.04 16.71
CA ASP A 54 10.70 15.92 15.72
C ASP A 54 10.72 14.55 15.03
N LEU A 55 11.90 14.04 14.66
CA LEU A 55 12.02 12.72 14.03
C LEU A 55 11.69 11.58 15.01
N GLY A 56 12.01 11.76 16.29
CA GLY A 56 11.68 10.83 17.36
C GLY A 56 10.17 10.75 17.58
N GLU A 57 9.53 11.91 17.75
CA GLU A 57 8.08 12.03 17.89
C GLU A 57 7.34 11.48 16.67
N PHE A 58 7.80 11.81 15.46
CA PHE A 58 7.24 11.26 14.24
C PHE A 58 7.35 9.73 14.17
N LYS A 59 8.49 9.17 14.57
CA LYS A 59 8.68 7.71 14.61
C LYS A 59 7.73 7.06 15.62
N GLU A 60 7.56 7.66 16.80
CA GLU A 60 6.63 7.16 17.82
C GLU A 60 5.17 7.23 17.34
N GLU A 61 4.76 8.34 16.71
CA GLU A 61 3.42 8.48 16.14
C GLU A 61 3.17 7.43 15.05
N VAL A 62 4.13 7.25 14.13
CA VAL A 62 4.01 6.24 13.07
C VAL A 62 3.89 4.84 13.67
N ASN A 63 4.72 4.49 14.65
CA ASN A 63 4.63 3.19 15.31
C ASN A 63 3.27 2.99 15.99
N SER A 64 2.77 3.98 16.73
CA SER A 64 1.45 3.91 17.37
C SER A 64 0.34 3.68 16.36
N ARG A 65 0.34 4.42 15.24
CA ARG A 65 -0.66 4.23 14.18
C ARG A 65 -0.55 2.87 13.51
N PHE A 66 0.66 2.34 13.35
CA PHE A 66 0.86 0.99 12.82
C PHE A 66 0.32 -0.07 13.76
N ASP A 67 0.58 0.06 15.06
CA ASP A 67 0.06 -0.85 16.10
C ASP A 67 -1.48 -0.82 16.14
N ASP A 68 -2.09 0.37 16.08
CA ASP A 68 -3.55 0.52 16.03
C ASP A 68 -4.15 -0.14 14.77
N THR A 69 -3.49 0.03 13.63
CA THR A 69 -3.92 -0.57 12.36
C THR A 69 -3.80 -2.10 12.42
N ALA A 70 -2.70 -2.62 12.98
CA ALA A 70 -2.48 -4.04 13.15
C ALA A 70 -3.56 -4.67 14.06
N ASN A 71 -3.85 -4.05 15.20
CA ASN A 71 -4.90 -4.50 16.11
C ASN A 71 -6.29 -4.52 15.43
N THR A 72 -6.58 -3.48 14.64
CA THR A 72 -7.84 -3.41 13.88
C THR A 72 -7.93 -4.54 12.85
N LEU A 73 -6.84 -4.82 12.14
CA LEU A 73 -6.78 -5.92 11.18
C LEU A 73 -6.97 -7.28 11.85
N ASP A 74 -6.34 -7.52 13.00
CA ASP A 74 -6.51 -8.75 13.76
C ASP A 74 -7.97 -8.96 14.20
N HIS A 75 -8.63 -7.89 14.66
CA HIS A 75 -10.06 -7.95 14.98
C HIS A 75 -10.93 -8.26 13.75
N ILE A 76 -10.65 -7.67 12.59
CA ILE A 76 -11.38 -7.94 11.36
C ILE A 76 -11.19 -9.39 10.92
N LEU A 77 -9.96 -9.90 10.99
CA LEU A 77 -9.64 -11.28 10.64
C LEU A 77 -10.39 -12.25 11.54
N HIS A 78 -10.36 -12.04 12.86
CA HIS A 78 -11.08 -12.88 13.81
C HIS A 78 -12.60 -12.88 13.57
N ASN A 79 -13.18 -11.71 13.32
CA ASN A 79 -14.61 -11.60 13.01
C ASN A 79 -14.96 -12.32 11.70
N THR A 80 -14.10 -12.21 10.69
CA THR A 80 -14.30 -12.87 9.39
C THR A 80 -14.26 -14.39 9.53
N GLU A 81 -13.34 -14.93 10.34
CA GLU A 81 -13.29 -16.36 10.66
C GLU A 81 -14.58 -16.83 11.36
N SER A 82 -15.07 -16.07 12.34
CA SER A 82 -16.32 -16.37 13.04
C SER A 82 -17.52 -16.42 12.07
N ILE A 83 -17.66 -15.41 11.21
CA ILE A 83 -18.72 -15.37 10.17
C ILE A 83 -18.62 -16.56 9.23
N ASN A 84 -17.40 -16.94 8.81
CA ASN A 84 -17.21 -18.09 7.93
C ASN A 84 -17.62 -19.41 8.59
N GLN A 85 -17.36 -19.57 9.89
CA GLN A 85 -17.80 -20.72 10.66
C GLN A 85 -19.34 -20.76 10.76
N GLU A 86 -19.96 -19.64 11.11
CA GLU A 86 -21.42 -19.53 11.19
C GLU A 86 -22.08 -19.84 9.85
N HIS A 87 -21.57 -19.28 8.76
CA HIS A 87 -22.06 -19.53 7.41
C HIS A 87 -21.96 -21.02 7.03
N THR A 88 -20.87 -21.70 7.41
CA THR A 88 -20.70 -23.14 7.19
C THR A 88 -21.75 -23.95 7.96
N ILE A 89 -22.02 -23.59 9.21
CA ILE A 89 -23.07 -24.22 10.01
C ILE A 89 -24.43 -24.00 9.35
N GLN A 90 -24.72 -22.79 8.91
CA GLN A 90 -25.99 -22.43 8.29
C GLN A 90 -26.24 -23.18 6.97
N ILE A 91 -25.23 -23.33 6.12
CA ILE A 91 -25.31 -24.16 4.91
C ILE A 91 -25.70 -25.60 5.28
N ASN A 92 -25.03 -26.18 6.27
CA ASN A 92 -25.30 -27.55 6.69
C ASN A 92 -26.71 -27.72 7.27
N THR A 93 -27.21 -26.74 8.02
CA THR A 93 -28.58 -26.76 8.54
C THR A 93 -29.61 -26.68 7.42
N ASN A 94 -29.39 -25.80 6.43
CA ASN A 94 -30.28 -25.63 5.29
C ASN A 94 -30.35 -26.90 4.45
N GLN A 95 -29.20 -27.52 4.13
CA GLN A 95 -29.16 -28.79 3.41
C GLN A 95 -29.92 -29.92 4.12
N ARG A 96 -29.89 -29.96 5.47
CA ARG A 96 -30.67 -30.92 6.25
C ARG A 96 -32.17 -30.63 6.19
N ALA A 97 -32.55 -29.35 6.21
CA ALA A 97 -33.94 -28.94 6.06
C ALA A 97 -34.47 -29.29 4.67
N ASP A 98 -33.71 -29.00 3.61
CA ASP A 98 -34.07 -29.31 2.22
C ASP A 98 -34.34 -30.81 2.02
N LYS A 99 -33.47 -31.68 2.56
CA LYS A 99 -33.70 -33.13 2.52
C LYS A 99 -34.98 -33.56 3.25
N LYS A 100 -35.32 -32.90 4.36
CA LYS A 100 -36.58 -33.18 5.08
C LYS A 100 -37.78 -32.74 4.26
N ILE A 101 -37.70 -31.56 3.64
CA ILE A 101 -38.74 -31.03 2.75
C ILE A 101 -38.94 -31.98 1.57
N GLU A 102 -37.88 -32.37 0.87
CA GLU A 102 -37.94 -33.31 -0.25
C GLU A 102 -38.61 -34.65 0.16
N ASN A 103 -38.27 -35.17 1.34
CA ASN A 103 -38.89 -36.38 1.85
C ASN A 103 -40.39 -36.18 2.17
N HIS A 104 -40.78 -35.04 2.73
CA HIS A 104 -42.17 -34.72 2.98
C HIS A 104 -42.95 -34.56 1.68
N GLU A 105 -42.41 -33.88 0.67
CA GLU A 105 -43.00 -33.74 -0.66
C GLU A 105 -43.26 -35.12 -1.30
N LYS A 106 -42.27 -36.02 -1.27
CA LYS A 106 -42.44 -37.39 -1.77
C LYS A 106 -43.56 -38.15 -1.05
N ARG A 107 -43.69 -37.96 0.27
CA ARG A 107 -44.75 -38.60 1.07
C ARG A 107 -46.13 -38.03 0.74
N ILE A 108 -46.24 -36.70 0.61
CA ILE A 108 -47.47 -36.02 0.24
C ILE A 108 -47.93 -36.50 -1.14
N ASN A 109 -47.05 -36.49 -2.14
CA ASN A 109 -47.37 -36.99 -3.49
C ASN A 109 -47.91 -38.43 -3.48
N LYS A 110 -47.32 -39.32 -2.68
CA LYS A 110 -47.83 -40.70 -2.53
C LYS A 110 -49.23 -40.75 -1.94
N LEU A 111 -49.51 -39.91 -0.94
CA LEU A 111 -50.83 -39.84 -0.31
C LEU A 111 -51.86 -39.23 -1.27
N GLU A 112 -51.50 -38.20 -2.02
CA GLU A 112 -52.38 -37.59 -3.02
C GLU A 112 -52.78 -38.58 -4.13
N VAL A 113 -51.84 -39.43 -4.56
CA VAL A 113 -52.13 -40.51 -5.53
C VAL A 113 -53.05 -41.56 -4.92
N ALA A 114 -52.90 -41.89 -3.63
CA ALA A 114 -53.70 -42.93 -2.97
C ALA A 114 -55.14 -42.47 -2.62
N VAL A 115 -55.39 -41.16 -2.56
CA VAL A 115 -56.70 -40.57 -2.26
C VAL A 115 -57.52 -40.29 -3.53
N LYS A 116 -56.89 -40.30 -4.71
CA LYS A 116 -57.55 -40.20 -6.02
C LYS A 116 -57.99 -41.56 -6.53
#